data_AF-A0A0D0CI91-F1
#
_entry.id   AF-A0A0D0CI91-F1
#
_cell.length_a   1.000
_cell.length_b   1.000
_cell.length_c   1.000
_cell.angle_alpha   90.00
_cell.angle_beta   90.00
_cell.angle_gamma   90.00
#
_symmetry.space_group_name_H-M   'P 1'
#
loop_
_entity.id
_entity.type
_entity.pdbx_description
1 polymer ?
#
loop_
_entity_poly.entity_id
_entity_poly.type
_entity_poly.pdbx_seq_one_letter_code
_entity_poly.pdbx_strand_id
1 'polypeptide(L)'
;MIHHQKAPTTAISPLPIQHDNLFKLDVDNMIWQDVRLEDELLEAPMWLADDQVHRGICFMLELDRCEEEERRLMQEHCILQEWFMAEWLAMEWSLVDAGERLYYYL
;
A
#
# COMPACT_ATOMS: atom_id res chain seq x y z
N MET A 1 7.58 26.41 18.97
CA MET A 1 7.81 27.22 17.75
C MET A 1 6.67 27.08 16.74
N ILE A 2 6.25 25.86 16.38
CA ILE A 2 5.13 25.61 15.43
C ILE A 2 3.80 26.25 15.90
N HIS A 3 3.51 26.19 17.20
CA HIS A 3 2.28 26.73 17.81
C HIS A 3 2.13 28.27 17.72
N HIS A 4 3.21 28.99 17.36
CA HIS A 4 3.19 30.44 17.17
C HIS A 4 3.27 30.85 15.69
N GLN A 5 3.26 29.90 14.75
CA GLN A 5 3.41 30.13 13.31
C GLN A 5 4.62 31.01 12.94
N LYS A 6 5.66 31.00 13.77
CA LYS A 6 6.90 31.74 13.55
C LYS A 6 7.98 30.77 13.13
N ALA A 7 8.61 31.07 12.01
CA ALA A 7 9.80 30.36 11.58
C ALA A 7 10.90 30.51 12.65
N PRO A 8 11.69 29.46 12.91
CA PRO A 8 12.91 29.56 13.73
C PRO A 8 13.81 30.69 13.24
N THR A 9 14.59 31.31 14.14
CA THR A 9 15.51 32.42 13.78
C THR A 9 16.55 32.01 12.73
N THR A 10 16.87 30.73 12.62
CA THR A 10 17.81 30.14 11.67
C THR A 10 17.14 29.57 10.41
N ALA A 11 15.83 29.77 10.22
CA ALA A 11 15.11 29.23 9.08
C ALA A 11 15.47 30.00 7.80
N ILE A 12 15.99 29.28 6.81
CA ILE A 12 16.28 29.80 5.48
C ILE A 12 15.05 29.52 4.60
N SER A 13 14.56 30.55 3.88
CA SER A 13 13.47 30.35 2.93
C SER A 13 13.95 29.50 1.75
N PRO A 14 13.22 28.44 1.35
CA PRO A 14 13.54 27.67 0.15
C PRO A 14 13.42 28.55 -1.09
N LEU A 15 14.10 28.16 -2.18
CA LEU A 15 13.99 28.87 -3.45
C LEU A 15 12.59 28.69 -4.05
N PRO A 16 12.02 29.72 -4.69
CA PRO A 16 10.74 29.61 -5.38
C PRO A 16 10.76 28.49 -6.45
N ILE A 17 9.76 27.62 -6.41
CA ILE A 17 9.61 26.53 -7.38
C ILE A 17 9.16 27.13 -8.72
N GLN A 18 9.87 26.80 -9.80
CA GLN A 18 9.46 27.19 -11.14
C GLN A 18 8.32 26.31 -11.64
N HIS A 19 7.19 26.91 -12.01
CA HIS A 19 5.98 26.18 -12.38
C HIS A 19 6.01 25.63 -13.81
N ASP A 20 6.78 26.26 -14.70
CA ASP A 20 6.74 26.01 -16.16
C ASP A 20 7.12 24.57 -16.55
N ASN A 21 7.81 23.84 -15.67
CA ASN A 21 8.21 22.44 -15.86
C ASN A 21 8.01 21.57 -14.61
N LEU A 22 7.14 21.96 -13.68
CA LEU A 22 6.94 21.21 -12.43
C LEU A 22 6.54 19.75 -12.68
N PHE A 23 5.76 19.49 -13.72
CA PHE A 23 5.32 18.14 -14.09
C PHE A 23 6.24 17.44 -15.09
N LYS A 24 7.35 18.07 -15.48
CA LYS A 24 8.45 17.50 -16.28
C LYS A 24 9.68 17.38 -15.38
N LEU A 25 9.47 16.66 -14.28
CA LEU A 25 10.43 16.42 -13.22
C LEU A 25 11.55 15.51 -13.73
N ASP A 26 12.78 16.04 -13.82
CA ASP A 26 14.02 15.26 -14.02
C ASP A 26 14.85 15.31 -12.73
N VAL A 27 15.79 14.37 -12.56
CA VAL A 27 16.66 14.24 -11.39
C VAL A 27 17.60 15.46 -11.27
N ASP A 28 17.92 16.11 -12.38
CA ASP A 28 18.75 17.31 -12.43
C ASP A 28 17.98 18.62 -12.16
N ASN A 29 16.64 18.55 -11.96
CA ASN A 29 15.85 19.75 -11.75
C ASN A 29 16.15 20.39 -10.37
N MET A 30 16.27 21.72 -10.34
CA MET A 30 16.54 22.55 -9.15
C MET A 30 15.53 22.44 -7.99
N ILE A 31 14.45 21.67 -8.17
CA ILE A 31 13.52 21.30 -7.10
C ILE A 31 14.10 20.24 -6.18
N TRP A 32 15.06 19.45 -6.66
CA TRP A 32 15.92 18.58 -5.85
C TRP A 32 17.04 19.39 -5.21
N GLN A 33 16.66 20.48 -4.54
CA GLN A 33 17.58 21.34 -3.82
C GLN A 33 18.26 20.55 -2.70
N ASP A 34 19.59 20.39 -2.80
CA ASP A 34 20.49 20.03 -1.69
C ASP A 34 20.59 21.19 -0.68
N VAL A 35 19.47 21.86 -0.36
CA VAL A 35 19.39 22.74 0.81
C VAL A 35 19.40 21.81 2.01
N ARG A 36 20.59 21.30 2.31
CA ARG A 36 20.92 20.80 3.63
C ARG A 36 20.72 21.99 4.55
N LEU A 37 19.77 21.88 5.47
CA LEU A 37 19.83 22.66 6.71
C LEU A 37 21.27 22.50 7.19
N GLU A 38 22.01 23.61 7.31
CA GLU A 38 23.46 23.63 7.58
C GLU A 38 23.85 22.43 8.44
N ASP A 39 24.67 21.55 7.86
CA ASP A 39 25.14 20.32 8.48
C ASP A 39 25.94 20.71 9.75
N GLU A 40 25.27 20.95 10.88
CA GLU A 40 25.75 20.31 12.09
C GLU A 40 25.86 18.84 11.70
N LEU A 41 27.09 18.32 11.69
CA LEU A 41 27.46 16.94 11.37
C LEU A 41 26.72 15.96 12.30
N LEU A 42 25.40 15.91 12.16
CA LEU A 42 24.53 14.99 12.83
C LEU A 42 24.75 13.67 12.11
N GLU A 43 25.28 12.73 12.85
CA GLU A 43 25.43 11.35 12.42
C GLU A 43 24.11 10.89 11.80
N ALA A 44 24.17 10.39 10.57
CA ALA A 44 22.99 9.98 9.85
C ALA A 44 22.21 8.96 10.69
N PRO A 45 20.87 9.06 10.75
CA PRO A 45 20.10 8.19 11.61
C PRO A 45 20.32 6.72 11.21
N MET A 46 20.33 5.82 12.19
CA MET A 46 20.66 4.41 11.98
C MET A 46 19.78 3.73 10.92
N TRP A 47 18.49 4.10 10.83
CA TRP A 47 17.60 3.59 9.79
C TRP A 47 17.99 4.01 8.37
N LEU A 48 18.91 4.97 8.21
CA LEU A 48 19.48 5.42 6.93
C LEU A 48 20.92 4.93 6.75
N ALA A 49 21.71 4.89 7.82
CA ALA A 49 23.15 4.62 7.75
C ALA A 49 23.57 3.16 8.03
N ASP A 50 22.72 2.35 8.66
CA ASP A 50 23.04 0.97 9.05
C ASP A 50 22.24 -0.05 8.22
N ASP A 51 22.96 -0.80 7.39
CA ASP A 51 22.43 -1.88 6.55
C ASP A 51 21.68 -2.98 7.33
N GLN A 52 22.12 -3.29 8.56
CA GLN A 52 21.43 -4.29 9.40
C GLN A 52 20.09 -3.75 9.89
N VAL A 53 20.03 -2.46 10.21
CA VAL A 53 18.77 -1.81 10.60
C VAL A 53 17.80 -1.79 9.42
N HIS A 54 18.28 -1.47 8.21
CA HIS A 54 17.46 -1.57 6.98
C HIS A 54 16.92 -2.98 6.77
N ARG A 55 17.79 -3.99 6.84
CA ARG A 55 17.38 -5.40 6.69
C ARG A 55 16.36 -5.80 7.74
N GLY A 56 16.55 -5.39 9.00
CA GLY A 56 15.60 -5.65 10.08
C GLY A 56 14.23 -5.05 9.82
N ILE A 57 14.16 -3.79 9.37
CA ILE A 57 12.91 -3.13 8.99
C ILE A 57 12.24 -3.88 7.84
N CYS A 58 12.98 -4.22 6.79
CA CYS A 58 12.44 -4.97 5.65
C CYS A 58 11.87 -6.33 6.09
N PHE A 59 12.57 -7.09 6.94
CA PHE A 59 12.09 -8.38 7.41
C PHE A 59 10.82 -8.26 8.27
N MET A 60 10.73 -7.24 9.13
CA MET A 60 9.50 -6.98 9.89
C MET A 60 8.32 -6.69 8.96
N LEU A 61 8.50 -5.81 7.98
CA LEU A 61 7.45 -5.47 7.02
C LEU A 61 7.05 -6.67 6.15
N GLU A 62 8.01 -7.51 5.78
CA GLU A 62 7.75 -8.72 5.01
C GLU A 62 6.97 -9.75 5.84
N LEU A 63 7.29 -9.91 7.12
CA LEU A 63 6.53 -10.75 8.04
C LEU A 63 5.08 -10.27 8.18
N ASP A 64 4.89 -8.98 8.48
CA ASP A 64 3.56 -8.38 8.62
C ASP A 64 2.71 -8.59 7.35
N ARG A 65 3.35 -8.43 6.17
CA ARG A 65 2.70 -8.67 4.88
C ARG A 65 2.34 -10.14 4.66
N CYS A 66 3.21 -11.08 5.07
CA CYS A 66 2.91 -12.50 4.98
C CYS A 66 1.69 -12.87 5.84
N GLU A 67 1.62 -12.36 7.07
CA GLU A 67 0.49 -12.58 7.97
C GLU A 67 -0.81 -11.96 7.43
N GLU A 68 -0.72 -10.80 6.81
CA GLU A 68 -1.86 -10.17 6.14
C GLU A 68 -2.38 -11.01 4.98
N GLU A 69 -1.47 -11.44 4.09
CA GLU A 69 -1.83 -12.22 2.92
C GLU A 69 -2.40 -13.59 3.28
N GLU A 70 -1.84 -14.27 4.29
CA GLU A 70 -2.38 -15.55 4.78
C GLU A 70 -3.84 -15.39 5.23
N ARG A 71 -4.13 -14.35 6.03
CA ARG A 71 -5.48 -14.06 6.50
C ARG A 71 -6.44 -13.78 5.34
N ARG A 72 -5.97 -13.04 4.34
CA ARG A 72 -6.75 -12.72 3.14
C ARG A 72 -7.05 -13.98 2.33
N LEU A 73 -6.04 -14.81 2.09
CA LEU A 73 -6.19 -16.08 1.37
C LEU A 73 -7.18 -17.02 2.05
N MET A 74 -7.15 -17.11 3.39
CA MET A 74 -8.11 -17.91 4.15
C MET A 74 -9.55 -17.42 3.92
N GLN A 75 -9.77 -16.11 3.91
CA GLN A 75 -11.10 -15.53 3.64
C GLN A 75 -11.55 -15.80 2.20
N GLU A 76 -10.69 -15.54 1.22
CA GLU A 76 -10.98 -15.78 -0.20
C GLU A 76 -11.28 -17.26 -0.46
N HIS A 77 -10.53 -18.17 0.19
CA HIS A 77 -10.78 -19.60 0.12
C HIS A 77 -12.17 -19.98 0.64
N CYS A 78 -12.57 -19.49 1.83
CA CYS A 78 -13.90 -19.76 2.38
C CYS A 78 -15.01 -19.24 1.46
N ILE A 79 -14.88 -18.00 0.98
CA ILE A 79 -15.84 -17.37 0.07
C ILE A 79 -16.00 -18.20 -1.21
N LEU A 80 -14.88 -18.66 -1.79
CA LEU A 80 -14.91 -19.47 -3.02
C LEU A 80 -15.62 -20.80 -2.81
N GLN A 81 -15.38 -21.47 -1.68
CA GLN A 81 -16.05 -22.72 -1.33
C GLN A 81 -17.55 -22.54 -1.10
N GLU A 82 -17.94 -21.50 -0.36
CA GLU A 82 -19.34 -21.17 -0.11
C GLU A 82 -20.07 -20.85 -1.42
N TRP A 83 -19.46 -20.02 -2.27
CA TRP A 83 -20.02 -19.69 -3.57
C TRP A 83 -20.17 -20.93 -4.46
N PHE A 84 -19.13 -21.76 -4.57
CA PHE A 84 -19.20 -22.99 -5.37
C PHE A 84 -20.30 -23.94 -4.89
N MET A 85 -20.44 -24.11 -3.58
CA MET A 85 -21.48 -24.97 -3.01
C MET A 85 -22.88 -24.44 -3.32
N ALA A 86 -23.08 -23.11 -3.23
CA ALA A 86 -24.35 -22.48 -3.57
C ALA A 86 -24.70 -22.67 -5.05
N GLU A 87 -23.75 -22.48 -5.96
CA GLU A 87 -23.94 -22.70 -7.40
C GLU A 87 -24.24 -24.17 -7.72
N TRP A 88 -23.51 -25.09 -7.08
CA TRP A 88 -23.73 -26.52 -7.25
C TRP A 88 -25.15 -26.94 -6.83
N LEU A 89 -25.60 -26.49 -5.65
CA LEU A 89 -26.95 -26.76 -5.15
C LEU A 89 -28.02 -26.15 -6.06
N ALA A 90 -27.81 -24.94 -6.57
CA ALA A 90 -28.72 -24.32 -7.52
C ALA A 90 -28.84 -25.13 -8.82
N MET A 91 -27.72 -25.67 -9.33
CA MET A 91 -27.72 -26.56 -10.49
C MET A 91 -28.48 -27.86 -10.20
N GLU A 92 -28.23 -28.51 -9.07
CA GLU A 92 -28.94 -29.74 -8.67
C GLU A 92 -30.45 -29.50 -8.57
N TRP A 93 -30.88 -28.41 -7.94
CA TRP A 93 -32.30 -28.06 -7.86
C TRP A 93 -32.93 -27.79 -9.23
N SER A 94 -32.20 -27.13 -10.14
CA SER A 94 -32.68 -26.90 -11.50
C SER A 94 -32.88 -28.20 -12.29
N LEU A 95 -32.02 -29.20 -12.08
CA LEU A 95 -32.13 -30.52 -12.70
C LEU A 95 -33.35 -31.28 -12.18
N VAL A 96 -33.60 -31.22 -10.87
CA VAL A 96 -34.79 -31.83 -10.25
C VAL A 96 -36.07 -31.16 -10.76
N ASP A 97 -36.15 -29.82 -10.74
CA ASP A 97 -37.33 -29.08 -11.26
C ASP A 97 -37.57 -29.37 -12.75
N ALA A 98 -36.52 -29.43 -13.57
CA ALA A 98 -36.65 -29.80 -14.98
C ALA A 98 -37.17 -31.23 -15.16
N GLY A 99 -36.71 -32.17 -14.33
CA GLY A 99 -37.21 -33.54 -14.29
C GLY A 99 -38.68 -33.63 -13.90
N GLU A 100 -39.07 -32.98 -12.80
CA GLU A 100 -40.47 -32.94 -12.35
C GLU A 100 -41.39 -32.31 -13.39
N ARG A 101 -41.00 -31.20 -14.01
CA ARG A 101 -41.78 -30.58 -15.10
C ARG A 101 -42.00 -31.56 -16.24
N LEU A 102 -40.98 -32.31 -16.66
CA LEU A 102 -41.12 -33.33 -17.71
C LEU A 102 -42.13 -34.42 -17.34
N TYR A 103 -42.21 -34.83 -16.07
CA TYR A 103 -43.22 -35.78 -15.60
C TYR A 103 -44.66 -35.23 -15.61
N TYR A 104 -44.84 -33.92 -15.40
CA TYR A 104 -46.17 -33.29 -15.46
C TYR A 104 -46.67 -32.99 -16.88
N TYR A 105 -45.79 -33.00 -17.89
CA TYR A 105 -46.11 -32.72 -19.29
C TYR A 105 -46.15 -33.97 -20.21
N LEU A 106 -45.99 -35.18 -19.65
CA LEU A 106 -46.16 -36.48 -20.32
C LEU A 106 -47.40 -37.21 -19.80
#